data_AF-A0A1Z5KJY0-F1
#
_entry.id   AF-A0A1Z5KJY0-F1
#
_cell.length_a   1.000
_cell.length_b   1.000
_cell.length_c   1.000
_cell.angle_alpha   90.00
_cell.angle_beta   90.00
_cell.angle_gamma   90.00
#
_symmetry.space_group_name_H-M   'P 1'
#
loop_
_entity.id
_entity.type
_entity.pdbx_description
1 polymer ?
#
loop_
_entity_poly.entity_id
_entity_poly.type
_entity_poly.pdbx_seq_one_letter_code
_entity_poly.pdbx_strand_id
1 'polypeptide(L)'
;MSIPPLPTLPPASELRKYSSSPPDFLSPIARYHADEEAQNFVYDSWEAESVQQKFALLSKALRIFPFSVDALNAWANLYYVVCDPPELVKAETTYQMALSSARLLWPNLEYQESIEWGHIEHRPLLRAYHGLGVIQKELGKHREAVERFQFLLKVNPNDNQGVRQLLFETLIQVGEYQQAEQIAEKHANGRNSTEAFVHYGFVLIDFMKFKLGACSESDLQKTLARALQRNNYVPLLILGDLSLPKRPTHTSSGGLEEATSIVLDCKPVWERTPGIIEWLREQRQLGGKKPNDDGETLFHLLQKGNIMVHMKKTNQYLELTTNVELMPGTATAEFCLAPGMKEHNPSKIVAFNKAMAYSRDVSSREKFVSFPYDDVIGVHFWKILQTSKVLDDETKKEHSCRFCYKLATLCCSDCKVVWYCSRDCQRKDWKGYSGLGVSHKSLCPKLQKK
;
A
#
# COMPACT_ATOMS: atom_id res chain seq x y z
N MET A 1 -10.10 28.74 12.19
CA MET A 1 -11.38 29.00 11.50
C MET A 1 -12.50 28.42 12.35
N SER A 2 -13.66 29.07 12.46
CA SER A 2 -14.80 28.45 13.14
C SER A 2 -15.33 27.29 12.28
N ILE A 3 -15.44 26.11 12.87
CA ILE A 3 -15.96 24.92 12.20
C ILE A 3 -17.46 25.14 11.94
N PRO A 4 -17.94 25.08 10.68
CA PRO A 4 -19.35 25.29 10.38
C PRO A 4 -20.26 24.26 11.06
N PRO A 5 -21.50 24.63 11.43
CA PRO A 5 -22.48 23.69 11.98
C PRO A 5 -22.93 22.69 10.92
N LEU A 6 -23.58 21.61 11.37
CA LEU A 6 -24.19 20.63 10.47
C LEU A 6 -25.12 21.34 9.46
N PRO A 7 -25.13 20.92 8.19
CA PRO A 7 -26.17 21.31 7.26
C PRO A 7 -27.56 20.96 7.78
N THR A 8 -28.59 21.61 7.24
CA THR A 8 -29.99 21.27 7.54
C THR A 8 -30.59 20.55 6.33
N LEU A 9 -31.10 19.34 6.55
CA LEU A 9 -31.89 18.62 5.55
C LEU A 9 -33.39 18.84 5.86
N PRO A 10 -34.15 19.55 5.01
CA PRO A 10 -35.57 19.78 5.26
C PRO A 10 -36.39 18.47 5.13
N PRO A 11 -37.65 18.46 5.61
CA PRO A 11 -38.52 17.31 5.47
C PRO A 11 -38.68 16.88 4.00
N ALA A 12 -38.77 15.58 3.75
CA ALA A 12 -38.89 15.01 2.39
C ALA A 12 -40.06 15.60 1.57
N SER A 13 -41.13 16.06 2.22
CA SER A 13 -42.25 16.74 1.56
C SER A 13 -41.84 18.01 0.80
N GLU A 14 -40.77 18.68 1.21
CA GLU A 14 -40.28 19.89 0.57
C GLU A 14 -39.62 19.64 -0.78
N LEU A 15 -39.23 18.40 -1.09
CA LEU A 15 -38.67 18.04 -2.40
C LEU A 15 -39.65 18.38 -3.54
N ARG A 16 -40.97 18.35 -3.27
CA ARG A 16 -42.03 18.70 -4.24
C ARG A 16 -42.00 20.14 -4.72
N LYS A 17 -41.25 21.02 -4.04
CA LYS A 17 -41.06 22.43 -4.45
C LYS A 17 -40.12 22.57 -5.64
N TYR A 18 -39.33 21.54 -5.94
CA TYR A 18 -38.30 21.58 -6.98
C TYR A 18 -38.79 20.91 -8.26
N SER A 19 -38.51 21.55 -9.39
CA SER A 19 -38.82 20.99 -10.70
C SER A 19 -37.84 19.88 -11.06
N SER A 20 -38.36 18.79 -11.62
CA SER A 20 -37.58 17.64 -12.09
C SER A 20 -37.79 17.40 -13.59
N SER A 21 -36.73 17.00 -14.27
CA SER A 21 -36.78 16.42 -15.61
C SER A 21 -36.87 14.89 -15.54
N PRO A 22 -37.61 14.24 -16.46
CA PRO A 22 -37.66 12.78 -16.51
C PRO A 22 -36.28 12.19 -16.83
N PRO A 23 -36.05 10.90 -16.49
CA PRO A 23 -34.91 10.13 -16.98
C PRO A 23 -34.75 10.21 -18.50
N ASP A 24 -33.52 10.07 -18.98
CA ASP A 24 -33.22 9.97 -20.41
C ASP A 24 -32.45 8.66 -20.73
N PHE A 25 -32.00 8.53 -21.98
CA PHE A 25 -31.32 7.30 -22.42
C PHE A 25 -29.92 7.13 -21.78
N LEU A 26 -29.25 8.22 -21.40
CA LEU A 26 -27.92 8.20 -20.81
C LEU A 26 -27.96 7.95 -19.30
N SER A 27 -29.07 8.30 -18.66
CA SER A 27 -29.27 8.10 -17.22
C SER A 27 -30.72 7.74 -16.89
N PRO A 28 -30.96 6.57 -16.24
CA PRO A 28 -32.30 6.09 -15.89
C PRO A 28 -32.91 6.84 -14.68
N ILE A 29 -32.32 7.96 -14.28
CA ILE A 29 -32.62 8.67 -13.05
C ILE A 29 -33.23 10.05 -13.33
N ALA A 30 -34.24 10.42 -12.54
CA ALA A 30 -34.84 11.76 -12.58
C ALA A 30 -33.82 12.80 -12.09
N ARG A 31 -33.74 13.93 -12.80
CA ARG A 31 -32.84 15.04 -12.50
C ARG A 31 -33.62 16.23 -11.95
N TYR A 32 -33.07 16.93 -10.97
CA TYR A 32 -33.67 18.14 -10.43
C TYR A 32 -32.88 19.34 -10.95
N HIS A 33 -33.56 20.30 -11.60
CA HIS A 33 -32.89 21.47 -12.17
C HIS A 33 -32.11 22.28 -11.12
N ALA A 34 -32.64 22.34 -9.90
CA ALA A 34 -31.96 22.99 -8.78
C ALA A 34 -30.70 22.23 -8.33
N ASP A 35 -30.65 20.90 -8.48
CA ASP A 35 -29.45 20.11 -8.17
C ASP A 35 -28.34 20.38 -9.22
N GLU A 36 -28.70 20.47 -10.50
CA GLU A 36 -27.76 20.85 -11.57
C GLU A 36 -27.16 22.24 -11.31
N GLU A 37 -28.00 23.21 -10.88
CA GLU A 37 -27.53 24.54 -10.49
C GLU A 37 -26.61 24.48 -9.26
N ALA A 38 -27.01 23.73 -8.22
CA ALA A 38 -26.22 23.55 -7.01
C ALA A 38 -24.86 22.88 -7.28
N GLN A 39 -24.80 21.96 -8.25
CA GLN A 39 -23.60 21.21 -8.58
C GLN A 39 -22.46 22.11 -9.08
N ASN A 40 -22.76 23.21 -9.78
CA ASN A 40 -21.73 24.18 -10.18
C ASN A 40 -20.98 24.74 -8.97
N PHE A 41 -21.70 25.07 -7.89
CA PHE A 41 -21.08 25.54 -6.65
C PHE A 41 -20.29 24.45 -5.93
N VAL A 42 -20.65 23.17 -6.10
CA VAL A 42 -19.86 22.06 -5.58
C VAL A 42 -18.52 21.98 -6.32
N TYR A 43 -18.52 22.10 -7.64
CA TYR A 43 -17.29 22.11 -8.43
C TYR A 43 -16.40 23.30 -8.08
N ASP A 44 -16.96 24.51 -8.00
CA ASP A 44 -16.22 25.69 -7.53
C ASP A 44 -15.60 25.48 -6.15
N SER A 45 -16.27 24.72 -5.26
CA SER A 45 -15.76 24.43 -3.92
C SER A 45 -14.52 23.52 -3.91
N TRP A 46 -14.38 22.65 -4.91
CA TRP A 46 -13.22 21.77 -5.03
C TRP A 46 -11.99 22.53 -5.49
N GLU A 47 -12.17 23.54 -6.34
CA GLU A 47 -11.11 24.39 -6.87
C GLU A 47 -10.72 25.54 -5.93
N ALA A 48 -11.59 25.91 -5.00
CA ALA A 48 -11.31 26.99 -4.05
C ALA A 48 -10.08 26.71 -3.16
N GLU A 49 -9.23 27.73 -2.98
CA GLU A 49 -7.99 27.59 -2.20
C GLU A 49 -8.26 27.59 -0.69
N SER A 50 -9.15 28.45 -0.21
CA SER A 50 -9.41 28.62 1.23
C SER A 50 -10.55 27.74 1.73
N VAL A 51 -10.36 27.13 2.90
CA VAL A 51 -11.39 26.28 3.54
C VAL A 51 -12.69 27.06 3.79
N GLN A 52 -12.58 28.34 4.15
CA GLN A 52 -13.71 29.27 4.33
C GLN A 52 -14.55 29.38 3.06
N GLN A 53 -13.88 29.53 1.90
CA GLN A 53 -14.56 29.63 0.61
C GLN A 53 -15.20 28.29 0.22
N LYS A 54 -14.54 27.15 0.49
CA LYS A 54 -15.14 25.83 0.24
C LYS A 54 -16.48 25.67 0.95
N PHE A 55 -16.53 25.95 2.25
CA PHE A 55 -17.79 25.88 3.02
C PHE A 55 -18.81 26.93 2.58
N ALA A 56 -18.38 28.15 2.21
CA ALA A 56 -19.29 29.17 1.72
C ALA A 56 -19.97 28.77 0.39
N LEU A 57 -19.22 28.16 -0.54
CA LEU A 57 -19.74 27.66 -1.81
C LEU A 57 -20.69 26.48 -1.60
N LEU A 58 -20.32 25.51 -0.76
CA LEU A 58 -21.23 24.41 -0.41
C LEU A 58 -22.49 24.90 0.32
N SER A 59 -22.38 25.96 1.11
CA SER A 59 -23.56 26.57 1.75
C SER A 59 -24.50 27.21 0.73
N LYS A 60 -23.95 27.82 -0.34
CA LYS A 60 -24.76 28.31 -1.46
C LYS A 60 -25.43 27.15 -2.20
N ALA A 61 -24.70 26.08 -2.51
CA ALA A 61 -25.24 24.88 -3.14
C ALA A 61 -26.44 24.34 -2.35
N LEU A 62 -26.29 24.17 -1.03
CA LEU A 62 -27.34 23.64 -0.15
C LEU A 62 -28.51 24.62 0.09
N ARG A 63 -28.35 25.92 -0.17
CA ARG A 63 -29.47 26.87 -0.17
C ARG A 63 -30.30 26.77 -1.44
N ILE A 64 -29.66 26.51 -2.57
CA ILE A 64 -30.33 26.28 -3.86
C ILE A 64 -31.06 24.94 -3.82
N PHE A 65 -30.34 23.88 -3.45
CA PHE A 65 -30.88 22.54 -3.35
C PHE A 65 -30.40 21.83 -2.08
N PRO A 66 -31.19 21.87 -0.99
CA PRO A 66 -30.84 21.24 0.30
C PRO A 66 -30.65 19.72 0.24
N PHE A 67 -31.22 19.07 -0.79
CA PHE A 67 -31.11 17.63 -1.02
C PHE A 67 -29.90 17.26 -1.90
N SER A 68 -29.01 18.19 -2.24
CA SER A 68 -27.86 17.90 -3.11
C SER A 68 -26.90 16.92 -2.45
N VAL A 69 -26.85 15.69 -2.99
CA VAL A 69 -26.04 14.59 -2.46
C VAL A 69 -24.56 14.93 -2.56
N ASP A 70 -24.14 15.54 -3.67
CA ASP A 70 -22.74 15.91 -3.88
C ASP A 70 -22.30 17.06 -2.96
N ALA A 71 -23.16 18.04 -2.69
CA ALA A 71 -22.85 19.11 -1.73
C ALA A 71 -22.71 18.55 -0.30
N LEU A 72 -23.60 17.64 0.11
CA LEU A 72 -23.52 16.96 1.41
C LEU A 72 -22.27 16.08 1.51
N ASN A 73 -21.93 15.32 0.48
CA ASN A 73 -20.70 14.53 0.41
C ASN A 73 -19.45 15.38 0.56
N ALA A 74 -19.38 16.50 -0.17
CA ALA A 74 -18.25 17.42 -0.12
C ALA A 74 -18.13 18.07 1.27
N TRP A 75 -19.26 18.46 1.88
CA TRP A 75 -19.28 19.03 3.22
C TRP A 75 -18.81 18.02 4.28
N ALA A 76 -19.31 16.78 4.21
CA ALA A 76 -18.90 15.70 5.10
C ALA A 76 -17.39 15.40 4.98
N ASN A 77 -16.87 15.39 3.75
CA ASN A 77 -15.44 15.20 3.51
C ASN A 77 -14.59 16.34 4.10
N LEU A 78 -15.07 17.59 4.06
CA LEU A 78 -14.36 18.70 4.71
C LEU A 78 -14.28 18.55 6.22
N TYR A 79 -15.34 18.08 6.89
CA TYR A 79 -15.26 17.76 8.32
C TYR A 79 -14.16 16.76 8.66
N TYR A 80 -13.84 15.86 7.73
CA TYR A 80 -12.80 14.87 7.90
C TYR A 80 -11.40 15.39 7.58
N VAL A 81 -11.22 16.04 6.42
CA VAL A 81 -9.88 16.28 5.86
C VAL A 81 -9.27 17.65 6.20
N VAL A 82 -10.07 18.65 6.56
CA VAL A 82 -9.56 20.02 6.83
C VAL A 82 -9.68 20.46 8.29
N CYS A 83 -10.43 19.74 9.12
CA CYS A 83 -10.52 19.99 10.55
C CYS A 83 -9.40 19.25 11.30
N ASP A 84 -8.81 19.92 12.30
CA ASP A 84 -7.79 19.33 13.18
C ASP A 84 -8.16 19.61 14.66
N PRO A 85 -8.60 18.60 15.42
CA PRO A 85 -8.83 17.22 14.99
C PRO A 85 -10.03 17.08 14.01
N PRO A 86 -10.12 15.98 13.25
CA PRO A 86 -11.27 15.69 12.38
C PRO A 86 -12.61 15.61 13.14
N GLU A 87 -13.68 16.14 12.54
CA GLU A 87 -15.03 16.17 13.11
C GLU A 87 -15.84 14.94 12.68
N LEU A 88 -15.38 13.75 13.07
CA LEU A 88 -15.88 12.46 12.55
C LEU A 88 -17.40 12.25 12.75
N VAL A 89 -17.95 12.65 13.90
CA VAL A 89 -19.40 12.51 14.17
C VAL A 89 -20.24 13.42 13.26
N LYS A 90 -19.74 14.63 12.97
CA LYS A 90 -20.41 15.53 12.02
C LYS A 90 -20.29 15.02 10.58
N ALA A 91 -19.13 14.48 10.22
CA ALA A 91 -18.92 13.84 8.93
C ALA A 91 -19.88 12.65 8.73
N GLU A 92 -19.99 11.76 9.72
CA GLU A 92 -20.91 10.61 9.69
C GLU A 92 -22.36 11.06 9.51
N THR A 93 -22.81 12.02 10.33
CA THR A 93 -24.18 12.56 10.26
C THR A 93 -24.45 13.17 8.88
N THR A 94 -23.50 13.92 8.32
CA THR A 94 -23.66 14.57 7.02
C THR A 94 -23.67 13.56 5.87
N TYR A 95 -22.87 12.48 5.94
CA TYR A 95 -22.94 11.39 4.96
C TYR A 95 -24.26 10.60 5.08
N GLN A 96 -24.80 10.41 6.29
CA GLN A 96 -26.13 9.81 6.47
C GLN A 96 -27.23 10.70 5.87
N MET A 97 -27.11 12.02 5.97
CA MET A 97 -27.99 12.95 5.25
C MET A 97 -27.84 12.80 3.74
N ALA A 98 -26.61 12.67 3.22
CA ALA A 98 -26.37 12.43 1.79
C ALA A 98 -27.06 11.15 1.29
N LEU A 99 -26.96 10.05 2.04
CA LEU A 99 -27.67 8.80 1.72
C LEU A 99 -29.19 8.94 1.83
N SER A 100 -29.68 9.68 2.82
CA SER A 100 -31.12 9.96 2.96
C SER A 100 -31.64 10.76 1.77
N SER A 101 -30.92 11.80 1.36
CA SER A 101 -31.21 12.55 0.14
C SER A 101 -31.16 11.66 -1.09
N ALA A 102 -30.12 10.85 -1.25
CA ALA A 102 -30.00 9.95 -2.41
C ALA A 102 -31.17 8.96 -2.50
N ARG A 103 -31.67 8.43 -1.39
CA ARG A 103 -32.86 7.56 -1.35
C ARG A 103 -34.16 8.30 -1.66
N LEU A 104 -34.24 9.60 -1.36
CA LEU A 104 -35.40 10.41 -1.75
C LEU A 104 -35.39 10.75 -3.24
N LEU A 105 -34.21 11.09 -3.78
CA LEU A 105 -34.06 11.41 -5.20
C LEU A 105 -34.16 10.16 -6.08
N TRP A 106 -33.56 9.06 -5.63
CA TRP A 106 -33.34 7.84 -6.42
C TRP A 106 -33.73 6.59 -5.62
N PRO A 107 -35.01 6.41 -5.26
CA PRO A 107 -35.48 5.38 -4.33
C PRO A 107 -35.18 3.96 -4.78
N ASN A 108 -35.05 3.72 -6.09
CA ASN A 108 -34.81 2.39 -6.64
C ASN A 108 -33.33 2.06 -6.87
N LEU A 109 -32.43 3.05 -6.76
CA LEU A 109 -31.04 2.90 -7.19
C LEU A 109 -30.28 1.88 -6.34
N GLU A 110 -30.47 1.89 -5.02
CA GLU A 110 -29.82 0.94 -4.08
C GLU A 110 -30.27 -0.52 -4.27
N TYR A 111 -31.42 -0.75 -4.93
CA TYR A 111 -31.94 -2.10 -5.17
C TYR A 111 -31.51 -2.67 -6.53
N GLN A 112 -30.79 -1.89 -7.35
CA GLN A 112 -30.25 -2.39 -8.60
C GLN A 112 -29.14 -3.42 -8.36
N GLU A 113 -29.05 -4.41 -9.23
CA GLU A 113 -28.00 -5.44 -9.15
C GLU A 113 -26.60 -4.85 -9.41
N SER A 114 -26.53 -3.82 -10.26
CA SER A 114 -25.32 -3.10 -10.64
C SER A 114 -25.61 -1.60 -10.65
N ILE A 115 -24.67 -0.82 -10.13
CA ILE A 115 -24.69 0.65 -10.15
C ILE A 115 -23.37 1.07 -10.81
N GLU A 116 -23.39 1.22 -12.13
CA GLU A 116 -22.15 1.44 -12.87
C GLU A 116 -21.55 2.82 -12.58
N TRP A 117 -20.24 2.85 -12.31
CA TRP A 117 -19.49 4.09 -12.12
C TRP A 117 -19.46 4.99 -13.36
N GLY A 118 -19.71 4.43 -14.54
CA GLY A 118 -19.74 5.15 -15.81
C GLY A 118 -20.84 6.21 -15.87
N HIS A 119 -22.00 5.94 -15.27
CA HIS A 119 -23.10 6.91 -15.18
C HIS A 119 -22.80 7.93 -14.07
N ILE A 120 -22.58 9.17 -14.47
CA ILE A 120 -22.12 10.23 -13.57
C ILE A 120 -23.14 10.46 -12.45
N GLU A 121 -24.43 10.29 -12.74
CA GLU A 121 -25.55 10.48 -11.82
C GLU A 121 -25.59 9.44 -10.69
N HIS A 122 -24.93 8.28 -10.86
CA HIS A 122 -24.80 7.27 -9.80
C HIS A 122 -23.73 7.62 -8.77
N ARG A 123 -22.71 8.39 -9.19
CA ARG A 123 -21.51 8.63 -8.39
C ARG A 123 -21.80 9.29 -7.04
N PRO A 124 -22.74 10.24 -6.89
CA PRO A 124 -23.02 10.84 -5.58
C PRO A 124 -23.47 9.79 -4.54
N LEU A 125 -24.30 8.81 -4.92
CA LEU A 125 -24.69 7.72 -4.03
C LEU A 125 -23.47 6.87 -3.65
N LEU A 126 -22.69 6.43 -4.64
CA LEU A 126 -21.51 5.59 -4.42
C LEU A 126 -20.43 6.30 -3.58
N ARG A 127 -20.24 7.61 -3.77
CA ARG A 127 -19.37 8.45 -2.93
C ARG A 127 -19.89 8.57 -1.50
N ALA A 128 -21.21 8.68 -1.30
CA ALA A 128 -21.81 8.75 0.03
C ALA A 128 -21.60 7.45 0.81
N TYR A 129 -21.80 6.28 0.18
CA TYR A 129 -21.48 4.99 0.79
C TYR A 129 -19.99 4.86 1.13
N HIS A 130 -19.11 5.27 0.20
CA HIS A 130 -17.67 5.19 0.41
C HIS A 130 -17.23 6.08 1.57
N GLY A 131 -17.62 7.36 1.54
CA GLY A 131 -17.31 8.33 2.58
C GLY A 131 -17.85 7.89 3.94
N LEU A 132 -19.10 7.43 3.99
CA LEU A 132 -19.68 6.92 5.23
C LEU A 132 -18.90 5.72 5.77
N GLY A 133 -18.57 4.74 4.92
CA GLY A 133 -17.79 3.57 5.31
C GLY A 133 -16.42 3.93 5.88
N VAL A 134 -15.71 4.88 5.25
CA VAL A 134 -14.43 5.39 5.75
C VAL A 134 -14.60 6.04 7.13
N ILE A 135 -15.56 6.95 7.30
CA ILE A 135 -15.78 7.63 8.58
C ILE A 135 -16.21 6.64 9.67
N GLN A 136 -17.03 5.64 9.33
CA GLN A 136 -17.43 4.58 10.26
C GLN A 136 -16.24 3.72 10.68
N LYS A 137 -15.32 3.40 9.77
CA LYS A 137 -14.05 2.73 10.09
C LYS A 137 -13.22 3.56 11.07
N GLU A 138 -13.05 4.87 10.83
CA GLU A 138 -12.31 5.78 11.72
C GLU A 138 -12.96 5.93 13.09
N LEU A 139 -14.30 5.86 13.17
CA LEU A 139 -15.07 5.86 14.42
C LEU A 139 -15.04 4.51 15.16
N GLY A 140 -14.37 3.47 14.61
CA GLY A 140 -14.36 2.12 15.17
C GLY A 140 -15.64 1.31 14.92
N LYS A 141 -16.59 1.85 14.14
CA LYS A 141 -17.83 1.18 13.70
C LYS A 141 -17.56 0.23 12.52
N HIS A 142 -16.67 -0.72 12.77
CA HIS A 142 -16.10 -1.56 11.71
C HIS A 142 -17.13 -2.48 11.04
N ARG A 143 -18.16 -2.93 11.75
CA ARG A 143 -19.20 -3.80 11.17
C ARG A 143 -20.06 -3.04 10.17
N GLU A 144 -20.47 -1.82 10.53
CA GLU A 144 -21.22 -0.93 9.66
C GLU A 144 -20.39 -0.54 8.43
N ALA A 145 -19.10 -0.24 8.62
CA ALA A 145 -18.17 0.02 7.52
C ALA A 145 -18.07 -1.18 6.55
N VAL A 146 -17.97 -2.42 7.07
CA VAL A 146 -17.99 -3.64 6.24
C VAL A 146 -19.25 -3.72 5.39
N GLU A 147 -20.44 -3.47 5.95
CA GLU A 147 -21.70 -3.48 5.19
C GLU A 147 -21.67 -2.47 4.03
N ARG A 148 -21.16 -1.24 4.28
CA ARG A 148 -21.06 -0.21 3.24
C ARG A 148 -20.07 -0.60 2.14
N PHE A 149 -18.93 -1.14 2.51
CA PHE A 149 -17.92 -1.57 1.55
C PHE A 149 -18.37 -2.81 0.74
N GLN A 150 -19.04 -3.77 1.38
CA GLN A 150 -19.64 -4.92 0.69
C GLN A 150 -20.72 -4.48 -0.29
N PHE A 151 -21.58 -3.53 0.08
CA PHE A 151 -22.55 -2.96 -0.83
C PHE A 151 -21.88 -2.37 -2.07
N LEU A 152 -20.86 -1.52 -1.89
CA LEU A 152 -20.12 -0.91 -3.00
C LEU A 152 -19.47 -1.94 -3.91
N LEU A 153 -18.82 -2.97 -3.35
CA LEU A 153 -18.16 -3.99 -4.16
C LEU A 153 -19.16 -4.92 -4.87
N LYS A 154 -20.37 -5.10 -4.30
CA LYS A 154 -21.46 -5.85 -4.94
C LYS A 154 -21.99 -5.11 -6.17
N VAL A 155 -22.33 -3.84 -6.01
CA VAL A 155 -22.98 -3.04 -7.08
C VAL A 155 -21.98 -2.46 -8.07
N ASN A 156 -20.71 -2.31 -7.68
CA ASN A 156 -19.60 -1.87 -8.52
C ASN A 156 -18.41 -2.85 -8.42
N PRO A 157 -18.50 -4.01 -9.08
CA PRO A 157 -17.51 -5.09 -8.95
C PRO A 157 -16.14 -4.76 -9.57
N ASN A 158 -16.07 -3.75 -10.44
CA ASN A 158 -14.82 -3.24 -11.00
C ASN A 158 -14.01 -2.40 -9.99
N ASP A 159 -14.61 -2.13 -8.82
CA ASP A 159 -13.98 -1.43 -7.72
C ASP A 159 -13.32 -0.10 -8.12
N ASN A 160 -14.05 0.71 -8.91
CA ASN A 160 -13.55 2.00 -9.39
C ASN A 160 -13.13 2.96 -8.27
N GLN A 161 -13.62 2.73 -7.04
CA GLN A 161 -13.32 3.54 -5.86
C GLN A 161 -12.20 2.95 -4.99
N GLY A 162 -11.69 1.74 -5.28
CA GLY A 162 -10.63 1.11 -4.48
C GLY A 162 -11.09 0.57 -3.12
N VAL A 163 -12.38 0.29 -2.95
CA VAL A 163 -13.02 -0.21 -1.73
C VAL A 163 -12.52 -1.58 -1.32
N ARG A 164 -12.02 -2.42 -2.24
CA ARG A 164 -11.55 -3.78 -1.90
C ARG A 164 -10.49 -3.79 -0.79
N GLN A 165 -9.61 -2.78 -0.77
CA GLN A 165 -8.54 -2.65 0.21
C GLN A 165 -9.13 -2.28 1.58
N LEU A 166 -10.02 -1.28 1.61
CA LEU A 166 -10.75 -0.87 2.81
C LEU A 166 -11.57 -2.03 3.39
N LEU A 167 -12.24 -2.81 2.54
CA LEU A 167 -13.00 -3.97 2.95
C LEU A 167 -12.09 -5.04 3.56
N PHE A 168 -10.99 -5.38 2.89
CA PHE A 168 -10.02 -6.35 3.40
C PHE A 168 -9.51 -5.96 4.80
N GLU A 169 -9.01 -4.74 4.95
CA GLU A 169 -8.51 -4.23 6.23
C GLU A 169 -9.59 -4.26 7.33
N THR A 170 -10.80 -3.83 6.99
CA THR A 170 -11.88 -3.75 7.97
C THR A 170 -12.37 -5.15 8.38
N LEU A 171 -12.37 -6.13 7.46
CA LEU A 171 -12.66 -7.54 7.78
C LEU A 171 -11.61 -8.12 8.73
N ILE A 172 -10.32 -7.82 8.54
CA ILE A 172 -9.26 -8.15 9.50
C ILE A 172 -9.53 -7.49 10.87
N GLN A 173 -9.97 -6.23 10.88
CA GLN A 173 -10.34 -5.49 12.10
C GLN A 173 -11.59 -6.02 12.81
N VAL A 174 -12.46 -6.81 12.17
CA VAL A 174 -13.58 -7.49 12.87
C VAL A 174 -13.34 -8.98 13.12
N GLY A 175 -12.21 -9.53 12.65
CA GLY A 175 -11.86 -10.95 12.82
C GLY A 175 -12.53 -11.88 11.80
N GLU A 176 -13.11 -11.33 10.73
CA GLU A 176 -13.78 -12.09 9.66
C GLU A 176 -12.75 -12.61 8.63
N TYR A 177 -11.80 -13.41 9.10
CA TYR A 177 -10.60 -13.82 8.34
C TYR A 177 -10.91 -14.61 7.06
N GLN A 178 -11.95 -15.45 7.06
CA GLN A 178 -12.35 -16.21 5.88
C GLN A 178 -12.86 -15.28 4.77
N GLN A 179 -13.68 -14.28 5.12
CA GLN A 179 -14.17 -13.29 4.17
C GLN A 179 -13.03 -12.41 3.67
N ALA A 180 -12.10 -12.00 4.56
CA ALA A 180 -10.92 -11.23 4.17
C ALA A 180 -10.09 -11.98 3.12
N GLU A 181 -9.81 -13.28 3.33
CA GLU A 181 -9.10 -14.12 2.36
C GLU A 181 -9.83 -14.18 1.01
N GLN A 182 -11.15 -14.38 1.00
CA GLN A 182 -11.94 -14.41 -0.23
C GLN A 182 -11.87 -13.09 -1.01
N ILE A 183 -11.97 -11.95 -0.32
CA ILE A 183 -11.85 -10.62 -0.94
C ILE A 183 -10.46 -10.41 -1.52
N ALA A 184 -9.41 -10.78 -0.78
CA ALA A 184 -8.03 -10.66 -1.26
C ALA A 184 -7.78 -11.53 -2.50
N GLU A 185 -8.18 -12.80 -2.48
CA GLU A 185 -8.00 -13.73 -3.61
C GLU A 185 -8.76 -13.26 -4.86
N LYS A 186 -9.97 -12.72 -4.69
CA LYS A 186 -10.79 -12.28 -5.83
C LYS A 186 -10.34 -10.93 -6.40
N HIS A 187 -9.91 -9.99 -5.56
CA HIS A 187 -9.77 -8.59 -5.97
C HIS A 187 -8.37 -8.00 -5.79
N ALA A 188 -7.49 -8.62 -4.99
CA ALA A 188 -6.17 -8.08 -4.66
C ALA A 188 -5.01 -9.00 -5.09
N ASN A 189 -5.21 -9.86 -6.10
CA ASN A 189 -4.27 -10.90 -6.52
C ASN A 189 -3.88 -11.88 -5.39
N GLY A 190 -4.68 -11.96 -4.33
CA GLY A 190 -4.47 -12.85 -3.18
C GLY A 190 -3.05 -12.77 -2.64
N ARG A 191 -2.43 -13.93 -2.50
CA ARG A 191 -1.05 -14.08 -2.01
C ARG A 191 0.03 -13.58 -2.98
N ASN A 192 -0.34 -13.20 -4.20
CA ASN A 192 0.55 -12.59 -5.20
C ASN A 192 0.44 -11.06 -5.24
N SER A 193 -0.31 -10.45 -4.31
CA SER A 193 -0.39 -8.99 -4.19
C SER A 193 1.00 -8.35 -4.09
N THR A 194 1.17 -7.14 -4.62
CA THR A 194 2.38 -6.35 -4.39
C THR A 194 2.26 -5.46 -3.15
N GLU A 195 1.09 -5.42 -2.51
CA GLU A 195 0.76 -4.50 -1.43
C GLU A 195 1.13 -5.10 -0.07
N ALA A 196 2.01 -4.43 0.69
CA ALA A 196 2.54 -4.96 1.95
C ALA A 196 1.43 -5.24 2.99
N PHE A 197 0.40 -4.40 3.08
CA PHE A 197 -0.68 -4.59 4.05
C PHE A 197 -1.46 -5.90 3.82
N VAL A 198 -1.62 -6.33 2.55
CA VAL A 198 -2.29 -7.59 2.22
C VAL A 198 -1.51 -8.77 2.81
N HIS A 199 -0.19 -8.77 2.64
CA HIS A 199 0.67 -9.83 3.18
C HIS A 199 0.69 -9.86 4.70
N TYR A 200 0.71 -8.70 5.37
CA TYR A 200 0.61 -8.65 6.83
C TYR A 200 -0.79 -9.07 7.34
N GLY A 201 -1.85 -8.80 6.58
CA GLY A 201 -3.17 -9.38 6.82
C GLY A 201 -3.17 -10.91 6.70
N PHE A 202 -2.49 -11.47 5.69
CA PHE A 202 -2.32 -12.92 5.58
C PHE A 202 -1.52 -13.54 6.72
N VAL A 203 -0.55 -12.83 7.32
CA VAL A 203 0.14 -13.31 8.53
C VAL A 203 -0.86 -13.48 9.68
N LEU A 204 -1.78 -12.53 9.88
CA LEU A 204 -2.86 -12.66 10.88
C LEU A 204 -3.79 -13.84 10.57
N ILE A 205 -4.24 -13.96 9.32
CA ILE A 205 -5.14 -15.05 8.87
C ILE A 205 -4.47 -16.42 9.10
N ASP A 206 -3.23 -16.59 8.64
CA ASP A 206 -2.53 -17.87 8.75
C ASP A 206 -2.08 -18.15 10.19
N PHE A 207 -1.83 -17.13 11.01
CA PHE A 207 -1.61 -17.33 12.44
C PHE A 207 -2.84 -17.94 13.12
N MET A 208 -4.04 -17.47 12.76
CA MET A 208 -5.28 -18.06 13.26
C MET A 208 -5.47 -19.50 12.76
N LYS A 209 -5.17 -19.78 11.48
CA LYS A 209 -5.18 -21.14 10.95
C LYS A 209 -4.19 -22.06 11.68
N PHE A 210 -3.00 -21.57 11.98
CA PHE A 210 -1.98 -22.29 12.74
C PHE A 210 -2.48 -22.61 14.16
N LYS A 211 -3.08 -21.64 14.86
CA LYS A 211 -3.67 -21.87 16.20
C LYS A 211 -4.81 -22.89 16.19
N LEU A 212 -5.53 -23.01 15.08
CA LEU A 212 -6.58 -24.00 14.87
C LEU A 212 -6.07 -25.34 14.33
N GLY A 213 -4.76 -25.50 14.09
CA GLY A 213 -4.17 -26.70 13.50
C GLY A 213 -4.46 -26.90 12.01
N ALA A 214 -4.97 -25.88 11.31
CA ALA A 214 -5.31 -25.92 9.89
C ALA A 214 -4.11 -25.66 8.97
N CYS A 215 -2.98 -25.16 9.48
CA CYS A 215 -1.71 -25.10 8.77
C CYS A 215 -0.53 -25.32 9.72
N SER A 216 0.63 -25.64 9.16
CA SER A 216 1.87 -25.83 9.94
C SER A 216 2.55 -24.49 10.25
N GLU A 217 3.41 -24.46 11.28
CA GLU A 217 4.25 -23.29 11.54
C GLU A 217 5.13 -22.94 10.34
N SER A 218 5.60 -23.95 9.59
CA SER A 218 6.37 -23.73 8.38
C SER A 218 5.58 -22.97 7.31
N ASP A 219 4.27 -23.23 7.19
CA ASP A 219 3.42 -22.49 6.25
C ASP A 219 3.24 -21.04 6.67
N LEU A 220 3.03 -20.80 7.96
CA LEU A 220 2.97 -19.45 8.51
C LEU A 220 4.31 -18.69 8.35
N GLN A 221 5.45 -19.35 8.56
CA GLN A 221 6.77 -18.78 8.31
C GLN A 221 6.97 -18.40 6.84
N LYS A 222 6.44 -19.19 5.88
CA LYS A 222 6.45 -18.82 4.46
C LYS A 222 5.61 -17.57 4.20
N THR A 223 4.46 -17.43 4.85
CA THR A 223 3.62 -16.24 4.76
C THR A 223 4.32 -15.01 5.34
N LEU A 224 4.97 -15.15 6.51
CA LEU A 224 5.80 -14.10 7.07
C LEU A 224 6.96 -13.71 6.14
N ALA A 225 7.62 -14.68 5.51
CA ALA A 225 8.70 -14.40 4.55
C ALA A 225 8.22 -13.55 3.37
N ARG A 226 7.00 -13.79 2.85
CA ARG A 226 6.40 -12.93 1.80
C ARG A 226 6.12 -11.52 2.30
N ALA A 227 5.58 -11.37 3.51
CA ALA A 227 5.31 -10.07 4.10
C ALA A 227 6.59 -9.25 4.31
N LEU A 228 7.66 -9.91 4.77
CA LEU A 228 8.98 -9.32 4.93
C LEU A 228 9.55 -8.81 3.59
N GLN A 229 9.42 -9.57 2.50
CA GLN A 229 9.84 -9.12 1.16
C GLN A 229 9.15 -7.83 0.70
N ARG A 230 7.90 -7.63 1.11
CA ARG A 230 7.16 -6.42 0.77
C ARG A 230 7.59 -5.25 1.64
N ASN A 231 7.68 -5.45 2.97
CA ASN A 231 8.09 -4.39 3.87
C ASN A 231 8.64 -4.91 5.20
N ASN A 232 9.96 -4.85 5.41
CA ASN A 232 10.61 -5.37 6.63
C ASN A 232 10.48 -4.47 7.86
N TYR A 233 9.98 -3.23 7.72
CA TYR A 233 9.85 -2.30 8.84
C TYR A 233 8.65 -2.62 9.74
N VAL A 234 7.59 -3.22 9.18
CA VAL A 234 6.34 -3.48 9.90
C VAL A 234 6.56 -4.29 11.18
N PRO A 235 7.27 -5.44 11.18
CA PRO A 235 7.55 -6.20 12.41
C PRO A 235 8.35 -5.42 13.43
N LEU A 236 9.31 -4.58 13.01
CA LEU A 236 10.13 -3.79 13.93
C LEU A 236 9.30 -2.72 14.64
N LEU A 237 8.35 -2.10 13.93
CA LEU A 237 7.40 -1.16 14.51
C LEU A 237 6.40 -1.84 15.45
N ILE A 238 5.88 -3.01 15.06
CA ILE A 238 4.95 -3.80 15.89
C ILE A 238 5.63 -4.27 17.19
N LEU A 239 6.85 -4.76 17.10
CA LEU A 239 7.62 -5.26 18.25
C LEU A 239 8.20 -4.16 19.13
N GLY A 240 8.17 -2.90 18.68
CA GLY A 240 8.72 -1.74 19.40
C GLY A 240 10.24 -1.59 19.29
N ASP A 241 10.88 -2.27 18.34
CA ASP A 241 12.30 -2.08 18.01
C ASP A 241 12.52 -0.69 17.39
N LEU A 242 11.56 -0.23 16.59
CA LEU A 242 11.50 1.11 16.05
C LEU A 242 10.35 1.89 16.71
N SER A 243 10.61 3.14 17.06
CA SER A 243 9.56 4.06 17.54
C SER A 243 8.56 4.32 16.41
N LEU A 244 7.27 4.21 16.70
CA LEU A 244 6.21 4.47 15.73
C LEU A 244 6.14 5.98 15.38
N PRO A 245 6.43 6.38 14.14
CA PRO A 245 6.33 7.78 13.72
C PRO A 245 4.88 8.28 13.68
N LYS A 246 4.70 9.61 13.55
CA LYS A 246 3.40 10.18 13.20
C LYS A 246 2.96 9.72 11.80
N ARG A 247 1.65 9.69 11.55
CA ARG A 247 1.09 9.31 10.25
C ARG A 247 1.75 10.16 9.14
N PRO A 248 2.35 9.53 8.11
CA PRO A 248 3.03 10.25 7.05
C PRO A 248 2.04 10.93 6.11
N THR A 249 2.44 12.03 5.48
CA THR A 249 1.63 12.71 4.44
C THR A 249 1.77 12.07 3.07
N HIS A 250 2.81 11.25 2.85
CA HIS A 250 3.07 10.53 1.62
C HIS A 250 3.64 9.15 1.95
N THR A 251 3.25 8.14 1.18
CA THR A 251 3.70 6.76 1.36
C THR A 251 4.55 6.30 0.18
N SER A 252 5.70 5.68 0.48
CA SER A 252 6.55 5.01 -0.52
C SER A 252 6.45 3.49 -0.31
N SER A 253 6.22 2.74 -1.39
CA SER A 253 6.07 1.28 -1.29
C SER A 253 7.37 0.63 -0.80
N GLY A 254 7.27 -0.28 0.17
CA GLY A 254 8.39 -0.89 0.87
C GLY A 254 9.13 0.05 1.85
N GLY A 255 8.66 1.29 2.00
CA GLY A 255 9.25 2.30 2.87
C GLY A 255 8.79 2.22 4.32
N LEU A 256 9.47 3.00 5.18
CA LEU A 256 9.05 3.15 6.58
C LEU A 256 7.72 3.93 6.67
N GLU A 257 7.40 4.78 5.68
CA GLU A 257 6.12 5.50 5.62
C GLU A 257 4.94 4.54 5.39
N GLU A 258 5.06 3.63 4.42
CA GLU A 258 4.05 2.59 4.20
C GLU A 258 3.92 1.70 5.44
N ALA A 259 5.04 1.30 6.05
CA ALA A 259 5.02 0.51 7.28
C ALA A 259 4.34 1.25 8.44
N THR A 260 4.56 2.56 8.56
CA THR A 260 3.93 3.40 9.59
C THR A 260 2.42 3.44 9.39
N SER A 261 1.94 3.66 8.15
CA SER A 261 0.50 3.62 7.84
C SER A 261 -0.10 2.26 8.17
N ILE A 262 0.52 1.17 7.71
CA ILE A 262 0.09 -0.21 8.01
C ILE A 262 -0.04 -0.43 9.50
N VAL A 263 1.00 -0.10 10.27
CA VAL A 263 1.02 -0.34 11.72
C VAL A 263 0.01 0.55 12.44
N LEU A 264 -0.16 1.81 12.08
CA LEU A 264 -1.20 2.66 12.66
C LEU A 264 -2.61 2.06 12.44
N ASP A 265 -2.85 1.46 11.27
CA ASP A 265 -4.16 0.93 10.91
C ASP A 265 -4.43 -0.49 11.46
N CYS A 266 -3.38 -1.31 11.67
CA CYS A 266 -3.54 -2.71 12.08
C CYS A 266 -3.02 -3.06 13.47
N LYS A 267 -2.19 -2.22 14.12
CA LYS A 267 -1.58 -2.52 15.43
C LYS A 267 -2.59 -2.96 16.50
N PRO A 268 -3.77 -2.32 16.65
CA PRO A 268 -4.77 -2.80 17.61
C PRO A 268 -5.21 -4.25 17.38
N VAL A 269 -5.24 -4.70 16.12
CA VAL A 269 -5.57 -6.09 15.75
C VAL A 269 -4.46 -7.04 16.19
N TRP A 270 -3.20 -6.68 15.95
CA TRP A 270 -2.05 -7.49 16.39
C TRP A 270 -1.97 -7.59 17.91
N GLU A 271 -2.15 -6.48 18.63
CA GLU A 271 -2.06 -6.44 20.10
C GLU A 271 -3.15 -7.26 20.79
N ARG A 272 -4.38 -7.25 20.25
CA ARG A 272 -5.49 -8.02 20.82
C ARG A 272 -5.51 -9.49 20.38
N THR A 273 -4.68 -9.89 19.40
CA THR A 273 -4.61 -11.28 18.92
C THR A 273 -3.65 -12.07 19.82
N PRO A 274 -4.15 -13.01 20.66
CA PRO A 274 -3.30 -13.64 21.67
C PRO A 274 -2.16 -14.46 21.07
N GLY A 275 -0.93 -14.16 21.50
CA GLY A 275 0.27 -14.94 21.17
C GLY A 275 0.96 -14.57 19.84
N ILE A 276 0.39 -13.69 19.00
CA ILE A 276 1.02 -13.36 17.71
C ILE A 276 2.27 -12.51 17.87
N ILE A 277 2.26 -11.60 18.84
CA ILE A 277 3.40 -10.72 19.15
C ILE A 277 4.57 -11.55 19.71
N GLU A 278 4.28 -12.51 20.60
CA GLU A 278 5.25 -13.44 21.16
C GLU A 278 5.85 -14.32 20.05
N TRP A 279 4.99 -14.91 19.22
CA TRP A 279 5.42 -15.72 18.08
C TRP A 279 6.31 -14.91 17.13
N LEU A 280 5.92 -13.67 16.78
CA LEU A 280 6.73 -12.80 15.90
C LEU A 280 8.09 -12.47 16.53
N ARG A 281 8.16 -12.30 17.86
CA ARG A 281 9.40 -12.05 18.61
C ARG A 281 10.33 -13.27 18.57
N GLU A 282 9.79 -14.48 18.66
CA GLU A 282 10.54 -15.74 18.51
C GLU A 282 11.07 -15.89 17.09
N GLN A 283 10.20 -15.71 16.09
CA GLN A 283 10.56 -15.77 14.67
C GLN A 283 11.68 -14.78 14.30
N ARG A 284 11.69 -13.59 14.90
CA ARG A 284 12.74 -12.58 14.71
C ARG A 284 14.13 -13.08 15.07
N GLN A 285 14.24 -13.95 16.07
CA GLN A 285 15.50 -14.48 16.61
C GLN A 285 15.75 -15.94 16.24
N LEU A 286 14.91 -16.53 15.37
CA LEU A 286 15.04 -17.91 14.95
C LEU A 286 16.42 -18.15 14.33
N GLY A 287 17.14 -19.17 14.80
CA GLY A 287 18.52 -19.46 14.37
C GLY A 287 19.60 -18.60 15.05
N GLY A 288 19.23 -17.68 15.95
CA GLY A 288 20.16 -16.76 16.62
C GLY A 288 20.06 -15.33 16.08
N LYS A 289 20.75 -14.39 16.73
CA LYS A 289 20.66 -12.96 16.37
C LYS A 289 21.30 -12.64 15.02
N LYS A 290 22.34 -13.37 14.60
CA LYS A 290 23.15 -13.13 13.38
C LYS A 290 23.53 -14.48 12.75
N PRO A 291 23.57 -14.61 11.40
CA PRO A 291 23.78 -15.89 10.71
C PRO A 291 25.16 -16.53 10.90
N ASN A 292 26.22 -15.77 10.64
CA ASN A 292 27.62 -16.18 10.70
C ASN A 292 28.51 -14.92 10.72
N ASP A 293 29.81 -15.06 11.02
CA ASP A 293 30.73 -13.92 11.14
C ASP A 293 31.42 -13.54 9.82
N ASP A 294 31.33 -14.36 8.77
CA ASP A 294 31.93 -14.08 7.46
C ASP A 294 31.11 -13.12 6.57
N GLY A 295 29.82 -12.93 6.88
CA GLY A 295 28.91 -12.06 6.14
C GLY A 295 28.30 -12.66 4.87
N GLU A 296 28.70 -13.85 4.43
CA GLU A 296 28.22 -14.48 3.19
C GLU A 296 26.70 -14.67 3.20
N THR A 297 26.15 -15.13 4.32
CA THR A 297 24.71 -15.32 4.45
C THR A 297 23.96 -14.01 4.34
N LEU A 298 24.49 -12.93 4.93
CA LEU A 298 23.88 -11.60 4.82
C LEU A 298 23.87 -11.11 3.37
N PHE A 299 24.98 -11.28 2.64
CA PHE A 299 25.05 -10.94 1.21
C PHE A 299 24.08 -11.75 0.36
N HIS A 300 23.95 -13.05 0.61
CA HIS A 300 22.98 -13.88 -0.09
C HIS A 300 21.53 -13.43 0.17
N LEU A 301 21.21 -13.07 1.42
CA LEU A 301 19.90 -12.53 1.77
C LEU A 301 19.61 -11.20 1.08
N LEU A 302 20.62 -10.33 0.93
CA LEU A 302 20.50 -9.04 0.24
C LEU A 302 20.18 -9.17 -1.26
N GLN A 303 20.58 -10.27 -1.88
CA GLN A 303 20.18 -10.58 -3.27
C GLN A 303 18.67 -10.85 -3.38
N LYS A 304 18.00 -11.20 -2.28
CA LYS A 304 16.58 -11.56 -2.22
C LYS A 304 15.67 -10.41 -1.79
N GLY A 305 16.23 -9.29 -1.35
CA GLY A 305 15.48 -8.10 -0.94
C GLY A 305 16.22 -7.25 0.10
N ASN A 306 15.51 -6.25 0.62
CA ASN A 306 16.05 -5.42 1.70
C ASN A 306 16.19 -6.26 2.98
N ILE A 307 17.13 -5.88 3.86
CA ILE A 307 17.37 -6.57 5.14
C ILE A 307 17.56 -5.54 6.24
N MET A 308 16.99 -5.80 7.42
CA MET A 308 17.19 -4.96 8.60
C MET A 308 18.32 -5.52 9.47
N VAL A 309 19.29 -4.67 9.79
CA VAL A 309 20.41 -5.00 10.67
C VAL A 309 20.43 -4.13 11.92
N HIS A 310 20.86 -4.71 13.04
CA HIS A 310 21.02 -4.04 14.33
C HIS A 310 22.50 -3.81 14.63
N MET A 311 22.84 -2.55 14.92
CA MET A 311 24.21 -2.07 15.03
C MET A 311 24.71 -2.04 16.48
N LYS A 312 25.90 -2.57 16.74
CA LYS A 312 26.53 -2.63 18.07
C LYS A 312 26.81 -1.26 18.66
N LYS A 313 27.45 -0.38 17.87
CA LYS A 313 28.01 0.89 18.35
C LYS A 313 26.95 1.95 18.60
N THR A 314 25.97 2.04 17.71
CA THR A 314 24.93 3.07 17.76
C THR A 314 23.63 2.57 18.37
N ASN A 315 23.47 1.25 18.54
CA ASN A 315 22.21 0.60 18.90
C ASN A 315 21.06 0.94 17.93
N GLN A 316 21.38 1.30 16.69
CA GLN A 316 20.39 1.66 15.66
C GLN A 316 20.03 0.46 14.78
N TYR A 317 18.83 0.51 14.19
CA TYR A 317 18.42 -0.39 13.12
C TYR A 317 18.61 0.30 11.77
N LEU A 318 19.27 -0.38 10.84
CA LEU A 318 19.56 0.14 9.51
C LEU A 318 18.99 -0.79 8.44
N GLU A 319 18.47 -0.22 7.36
CA GLU A 319 18.06 -0.98 6.19
C GLU A 319 19.22 -1.13 5.23
N LEU A 320 19.52 -2.37 4.89
CA LEU A 320 20.42 -2.73 3.80
C LEU A 320 19.56 -2.96 2.55
N THR A 321 19.91 -2.30 1.45
CA THR A 321 19.23 -2.46 0.17
C THR A 321 20.23 -2.58 -0.97
N THR A 322 19.85 -3.38 -1.95
CA THR A 322 20.57 -3.61 -3.19
C THR A 322 20.00 -2.80 -4.36
N ASN A 323 18.92 -2.05 -4.12
CA ASN A 323 18.24 -1.28 -5.16
C ASN A 323 19.01 0.01 -5.50
N VAL A 324 19.66 -0.03 -6.67
CA VAL A 324 20.49 1.04 -7.23
C VAL A 324 19.69 2.32 -7.51
N GLU A 325 18.39 2.24 -7.77
CA GLU A 325 17.54 3.42 -8.03
C GLU A 325 17.33 4.28 -6.77
N LEU A 326 17.49 3.68 -5.58
CA LEU A 326 17.51 4.40 -4.31
C LEU A 326 18.90 4.98 -3.98
N MET A 327 19.91 4.74 -4.83
CA MET A 327 21.31 5.13 -4.62
C MET A 327 21.71 6.30 -5.58
N PRO A 328 22.10 7.48 -5.08
CA PRO A 328 22.59 8.57 -5.93
C PRO A 328 24.08 8.37 -6.32
N GLY A 329 24.36 8.35 -7.63
CA GLY A 329 25.72 8.36 -8.21
C GLY A 329 26.44 6.99 -8.24
N THR A 330 27.26 6.79 -9.28
CA THR A 330 28.23 5.69 -9.61
C THR A 330 27.95 4.24 -9.21
N ALA A 331 26.82 3.90 -8.60
CA ALA A 331 26.35 2.54 -8.45
C ALA A 331 26.01 2.02 -9.85
N THR A 332 26.84 1.12 -10.39
CA THR A 332 26.54 0.53 -11.69
C THR A 332 25.41 -0.49 -11.53
N ALA A 333 24.52 -0.56 -12.52
CA ALA A 333 23.35 -1.45 -12.53
C ALA A 333 23.70 -2.95 -12.37
N GLU A 334 25.00 -3.29 -12.46
CA GLU A 334 25.52 -4.65 -12.47
C GLU A 334 25.75 -5.24 -11.08
N PHE A 335 25.96 -4.43 -10.04
CA PHE A 335 26.42 -4.99 -8.77
C PHE A 335 25.34 -5.22 -7.72
N CYS A 336 24.13 -4.67 -7.87
CA CYS A 336 23.13 -4.73 -6.80
C CYS A 336 23.69 -4.29 -5.42
N LEU A 337 24.83 -3.61 -5.35
CA LEU A 337 25.51 -3.27 -4.09
C LEU A 337 26.08 -1.86 -4.25
N ALA A 338 26.05 -1.08 -3.17
CA ALA A 338 26.52 0.31 -3.20
C ALA A 338 28.00 0.42 -3.59
N PRO A 339 28.44 1.57 -4.16
CA PRO A 339 29.84 1.79 -4.54
C PRO A 339 30.81 1.50 -3.38
N GLY A 340 31.68 0.49 -3.55
CA GLY A 340 32.67 0.07 -2.54
C GLY A 340 32.33 -1.23 -1.80
N MET A 341 31.12 -1.77 -1.97
CA MET A 341 30.80 -3.15 -1.61
C MET A 341 31.39 -4.08 -2.68
N LYS A 342 32.50 -4.78 -2.37
CA LYS A 342 32.90 -5.95 -3.15
C LYS A 342 32.11 -7.15 -2.62
N GLU A 343 31.84 -8.13 -3.49
CA GLU A 343 31.07 -9.37 -3.22
C GLU A 343 31.46 -10.08 -1.91
N HIS A 344 32.69 -9.83 -1.41
CA HIS A 344 33.22 -10.32 -0.14
C HIS A 344 34.12 -9.29 0.59
N ASN A 345 33.64 -8.08 0.88
CA ASN A 345 34.39 -7.12 1.72
C ASN A 345 33.71 -6.89 3.10
N PRO A 346 33.95 -7.76 4.10
CA PRO A 346 33.37 -7.63 5.43
C PRO A 346 33.79 -6.35 6.15
N SER A 347 34.89 -5.71 5.73
CA SER A 347 35.39 -4.46 6.29
C SER A 347 34.59 -3.22 5.87
N LYS A 348 33.69 -3.33 4.88
CA LYS A 348 32.91 -2.19 4.37
C LYS A 348 31.55 -2.60 3.80
N ILE A 349 30.56 -2.72 4.68
CA ILE A 349 29.13 -2.78 4.33
C ILE A 349 28.60 -1.35 4.19
N VAL A 350 27.68 -1.11 3.25
CA VAL A 350 26.96 0.17 3.11
C VAL A 350 25.47 -0.06 3.38
N ALA A 351 24.91 0.74 4.27
CA ALA A 351 23.48 0.75 4.59
C ALA A 351 22.83 2.07 4.21
N PHE A 352 21.52 2.04 4.00
CA PHE A 352 20.69 3.22 3.93
C PHE A 352 20.24 3.60 5.36
N ASN A 353 20.57 4.84 5.76
CA ASN A 353 20.20 5.39 7.05
C ASN A 353 18.92 6.24 6.92
N LYS A 354 17.75 5.59 7.04
CA LYS A 354 16.46 6.30 6.98
C LYS A 354 16.17 7.19 8.18
N ALA A 355 16.91 7.09 9.29
CA ALA A 355 16.70 7.99 10.43
C ALA A 355 16.92 9.48 10.05
N MET A 356 17.69 9.76 8.99
CA MET A 356 17.92 11.12 8.46
C MET A 356 17.16 11.44 7.16
N ALA A 357 16.40 10.49 6.59
CA ALA A 357 15.65 10.70 5.34
C ALA A 357 14.39 11.58 5.52
N TYR A 358 14.07 11.97 6.75
CA TYR A 358 12.89 12.76 7.12
C TYR A 358 13.10 14.28 7.10
N SER A 359 14.34 14.75 6.93
CA SER A 359 14.60 16.18 6.77
C SER A 359 14.64 16.54 5.29
N ARG A 360 13.77 17.45 4.85
CA ARG A 360 13.89 18.11 3.53
C ARG A 360 15.21 18.89 3.39
N ASP A 361 15.95 19.10 4.48
CA ASP A 361 17.22 19.83 4.56
C ASP A 361 18.47 18.93 4.58
N VAL A 362 18.36 17.60 4.55
CA VAL A 362 19.54 16.73 4.59
C VAL A 362 19.98 16.33 3.18
N SER A 363 21.24 16.67 2.85
CA SER A 363 21.85 16.35 1.56
C SER A 363 21.84 14.84 1.27
N SER A 364 21.74 14.45 -0.01
CA SER A 364 21.72 13.05 -0.44
C SER A 364 22.94 12.21 0.02
N ARG A 365 24.04 12.87 0.41
CA ARG A 365 25.29 12.25 0.88
C ARG A 365 25.23 11.74 2.32
N GLU A 366 24.31 12.22 3.15
CA GLU A 366 24.17 11.80 4.57
C GLU A 366 23.22 10.60 4.75
N LYS A 367 22.60 10.12 3.67
CA LYS A 367 21.64 9.01 3.68
C LYS A 367 22.28 7.62 3.71
N PHE A 368 23.60 7.53 3.60
CA PHE A 368 24.33 6.27 3.54
C PHE A 368 25.42 6.22 4.60
N VAL A 369 25.48 5.10 5.31
CA VAL A 369 26.50 4.86 6.34
C VAL A 369 27.27 3.61 5.94
N SER A 370 28.60 3.69 5.98
CA SER A 370 29.46 2.52 5.81
C SER A 370 29.99 2.03 7.15
N PHE A 371 29.97 0.72 7.38
CA PHE A 371 30.46 0.09 8.61
C PHE A 371 30.98 -1.33 8.35
N PRO A 372 31.86 -1.87 9.19
CA PRO A 372 32.27 -3.28 9.11
C PRO A 372 31.12 -4.21 9.54
N TYR A 373 31.06 -5.42 8.96
CA TYR A 373 30.08 -6.44 9.34
C TYR A 373 30.18 -6.86 10.81
N ASP A 374 31.36 -6.74 11.41
CA ASP A 374 31.58 -6.97 12.85
C ASP A 374 30.80 -6.00 13.75
N ASP A 375 30.40 -4.83 13.21
CA ASP A 375 29.52 -3.91 13.92
C ASP A 375 28.05 -4.35 13.89
N VAL A 376 27.68 -5.36 13.07
CA VAL A 376 26.33 -5.94 13.06
C VAL A 376 26.23 -7.00 14.16
N ILE A 377 25.30 -6.79 15.09
CA ILE A 377 24.99 -7.72 16.21
C ILE A 377 23.67 -8.48 16.01
N GLY A 378 22.85 -8.05 15.05
CA GLY A 378 21.57 -8.66 14.74
C GLY A 378 21.18 -8.52 13.28
N VAL A 379 20.58 -9.55 12.72
CA VAL A 379 19.94 -9.57 11.40
C VAL A 379 18.54 -10.13 11.60
N HIS A 380 17.51 -9.31 11.47
CA HIS A 380 16.15 -9.72 11.84
C HIS A 380 15.58 -10.73 10.86
N PHE A 381 14.96 -11.80 11.37
CA PHE A 381 14.28 -12.84 10.57
C PHE A 381 15.18 -13.56 9.55
N TRP A 382 16.51 -13.47 9.70
CA TRP A 382 17.46 -13.98 8.71
C TRP A 382 17.27 -15.47 8.41
N LYS A 383 16.94 -16.28 9.43
CA LYS A 383 16.75 -17.72 9.26
C LYS A 383 15.51 -18.03 8.42
N ILE A 384 14.40 -17.35 8.70
CA ILE A 384 13.15 -17.48 7.94
C ILE A 384 13.38 -17.10 6.49
N LEU A 385 14.02 -15.96 6.26
CA LEU A 385 14.35 -15.50 4.91
C LEU A 385 15.29 -16.50 4.21
N GLN A 386 16.34 -16.98 4.88
CA GLN A 386 17.30 -17.90 4.28
C GLN A 386 16.65 -19.23 3.85
N THR A 387 15.78 -19.79 4.69
CA THR A 387 15.15 -21.10 4.45
C THR A 387 13.91 -21.04 3.56
N SER A 388 13.35 -19.85 3.33
CA SER A 388 12.16 -19.68 2.53
C SER A 388 12.48 -19.81 1.04
N LYS A 389 11.95 -20.88 0.42
CA LYS A 389 11.98 -21.08 -1.04
C LYS A 389 11.08 -20.10 -1.79
N VAL A 390 10.16 -19.45 -1.09
CA VAL A 390 9.24 -18.46 -1.69
C VAL A 390 10.01 -17.27 -2.26
N LEU A 391 11.12 -16.91 -1.61
CA LEU A 391 11.98 -15.83 -2.07
C LEU A 391 12.64 -16.15 -3.43
N ASP A 392 12.74 -17.43 -3.79
CA ASP A 392 13.35 -17.85 -5.04
C ASP A 392 12.34 -17.77 -6.21
N ASP A 393 11.03 -17.92 -5.95
CA ASP A 393 9.98 -17.89 -6.98
C ASP A 393 9.57 -16.47 -7.42
N GLU A 394 9.59 -15.47 -6.52
CA GLU A 394 9.36 -14.06 -6.91
C GLU A 394 10.56 -13.45 -7.66
N THR A 395 11.75 -14.06 -7.56
CA THR A 395 12.94 -13.66 -8.32
C THR A 395 13.03 -14.27 -9.72
N LYS A 396 11.98 -14.97 -10.20
CA LYS A 396 11.77 -15.13 -11.65
C LYS A 396 11.39 -13.77 -12.24
N LYS A 397 12.28 -12.78 -12.12
CA LYS A 397 12.28 -11.63 -13.02
C LYS A 397 12.31 -12.23 -14.41
N GLU A 398 11.27 -11.94 -15.19
CA GLU A 398 11.28 -12.26 -16.60
C GLU A 398 12.48 -11.53 -17.22
N HIS A 399 13.56 -12.26 -17.45
CA HIS A 399 14.75 -11.68 -18.04
C HIS A 399 14.54 -11.58 -19.54
N SER A 400 14.91 -10.45 -20.15
CA SER A 400 14.89 -10.31 -21.60
C SER A 400 16.24 -10.71 -22.19
N CYS A 401 16.19 -11.40 -23.33
CA CYS A 401 17.38 -11.78 -24.08
C CYS A 401 18.13 -10.53 -24.53
N ARG A 402 19.40 -10.41 -24.17
CA ARG A 402 20.22 -9.24 -24.51
C ARG A 402 20.31 -8.97 -26.02
N PHE A 403 20.20 -10.02 -26.83
CA PHE A 403 20.32 -9.93 -28.28
C PHE A 403 19.00 -9.64 -29.01
N CYS A 404 17.91 -10.30 -28.61
CA CYS A 404 16.64 -10.26 -29.35
C CYS A 404 15.42 -9.85 -28.52
N TYR A 405 15.62 -9.51 -27.24
CA TYR A 405 14.62 -9.01 -26.28
C TYR A 405 13.47 -9.97 -25.92
N LYS A 406 13.42 -11.16 -26.52
CA LYS A 406 12.49 -12.23 -26.10
C LYS A 406 12.80 -12.72 -24.68
N LEU A 407 11.81 -13.34 -24.03
CA LEU A 407 12.00 -13.96 -22.72
C LEU A 407 13.22 -14.91 -22.70
N ALA A 408 14.06 -14.72 -21.70
CA ALA A 408 15.32 -15.41 -21.54
C ALA A 408 15.23 -16.47 -20.44
N THR A 409 15.87 -17.61 -20.70
CA THR A 409 15.89 -18.76 -19.80
C THR A 409 17.31 -19.21 -19.46
N LEU A 410 18.32 -18.57 -20.05
CA LEU A 410 19.72 -18.91 -19.90
C LEU A 410 20.50 -17.67 -19.45
N CYS A 411 21.29 -17.80 -18.38
CA CYS A 411 22.25 -16.77 -17.98
C CYS A 411 23.66 -17.12 -18.49
N CYS A 412 24.47 -16.10 -18.77
CA CYS A 412 25.88 -16.29 -19.07
C CYS A 412 26.56 -16.99 -17.87
N SER A 413 27.20 -18.13 -18.11
CA SER A 413 27.82 -18.92 -17.03
C SER A 413 28.95 -18.21 -16.30
N ASP A 414 29.57 -17.21 -16.95
CA ASP A 414 30.74 -16.53 -16.43
C ASP A 414 30.37 -15.25 -15.67
N CYS A 415 29.52 -14.38 -16.23
CA CYS A 415 29.13 -13.14 -15.54
C CYS A 415 27.85 -13.27 -14.70
N LYS A 416 26.99 -14.25 -14.97
CA LYS A 416 25.67 -14.43 -14.33
C LYS A 416 24.69 -13.25 -14.42
N VAL A 417 25.09 -12.16 -15.09
CA VAL A 417 24.29 -10.92 -15.23
C VAL A 417 23.55 -10.84 -16.57
N VAL A 418 24.14 -11.34 -17.66
CA VAL A 418 23.53 -11.21 -19.01
C VAL A 418 22.73 -12.47 -19.37
N TRP A 419 21.49 -12.26 -19.80
CA TRP A 419 20.53 -13.32 -20.09
C TRP A 419 20.23 -13.46 -21.59
N TYR A 420 19.91 -14.69 -22.00
CA TYR A 420 19.63 -15.07 -23.37
C TYR A 420 18.46 -16.04 -23.48
N CYS A 421 17.72 -15.93 -24.57
CA CYS A 421 16.72 -16.93 -24.93
C CYS A 421 17.36 -18.20 -25.53
N SER A 422 18.60 -18.13 -26.03
CA SER A 422 19.32 -19.25 -26.63
C SER A 422 20.84 -19.05 -26.64
N ARG A 423 21.59 -20.16 -26.75
CA ARG A 423 23.06 -20.13 -26.94
C ARG A 423 23.49 -19.38 -28.20
N ASP A 424 22.65 -19.35 -29.24
CA ASP A 424 22.95 -18.62 -30.47
C ASP A 424 22.90 -17.11 -30.27
N CYS A 425 21.90 -16.62 -29.52
CA CYS A 425 21.85 -15.21 -29.13
C CYS A 425 23.06 -14.82 -28.28
N GLN A 426 23.47 -15.69 -27.35
CA GLN A 426 24.69 -15.51 -26.56
C GLN A 426 25.94 -15.40 -27.43
N ARG A 427 26.11 -16.31 -28.40
CA ARG A 427 27.27 -16.28 -29.31
C ARG A 427 27.29 -15.06 -30.21
N LYS A 428 26.12 -14.59 -30.68
CA LYS A 428 26.01 -13.38 -31.52
C LYS A 428 26.34 -12.13 -30.72
N ASP A 429 25.83 -12.03 -29.50
CA ASP A 429 26.14 -10.95 -28.57
C ASP A 429 27.64 -10.91 -28.20
N TRP A 430 28.28 -12.06 -27.96
CA TRP A 430 29.73 -12.15 -27.70
C TRP A 430 30.61 -11.65 -28.85
N LYS A 431 30.10 -11.69 -30.08
CA LYS A 431 30.79 -11.18 -31.27
C LYS A 431 30.57 -9.68 -31.50
N GLY A 432 29.87 -8.99 -30.59
CA GLY A 432 29.65 -7.55 -30.64
C GLY A 432 28.51 -7.10 -31.55
N TYR A 433 27.62 -8.01 -31.98
CA TYR A 433 26.50 -7.68 -32.87
C TYR A 433 25.28 -7.07 -32.16
N SER A 434 25.35 -6.77 -30.85
CA SER A 434 24.28 -6.10 -30.13
C SER A 434 24.32 -4.59 -30.37
N GLY A 435 23.27 -4.00 -30.94
CA GLY A 435 23.16 -2.55 -31.20
C GLY A 435 22.92 -1.67 -29.96
N LEU A 436 23.50 -2.03 -28.80
CA LEU A 436 23.26 -1.39 -27.51
C LEU A 436 24.51 -0.69 -26.99
N GLY A 437 24.32 0.43 -26.27
CA GLY A 437 25.39 1.34 -25.82
C GLY A 437 26.39 0.78 -24.78
N VAL A 438 26.12 -0.41 -24.21
CA VAL A 438 27.07 -1.10 -23.30
C VAL A 438 27.29 -2.52 -23.83
N SER A 439 28.52 -2.79 -24.28
CA SER A 439 28.89 -4.09 -24.85
C SER A 439 28.90 -5.17 -23.76
N HIS A 440 28.45 -6.40 -24.04
CA HIS A 440 28.65 -7.49 -23.08
C HIS A 440 30.14 -7.74 -22.75
N LYS A 441 31.04 -7.37 -23.67
CA LYS A 441 32.49 -7.43 -23.41
C LYS A 441 32.91 -6.57 -22.22
N SER A 442 32.26 -5.44 -21.94
CA SER A 442 32.57 -4.64 -20.74
C SER A 442 32.08 -5.28 -19.44
N LEU A 443 31.16 -6.25 -19.52
CA LEU A 443 30.46 -6.85 -18.37
C LEU A 443 30.95 -8.26 -18.02
N CYS A 444 31.64 -8.94 -18.94
CA CYS A 444 32.00 -10.34 -18.78
C CYS A 444 33.51 -10.54 -18.64
N PRO A 445 34.01 -10.98 -17.46
CA PRO A 445 35.44 -11.19 -17.21
C PRO A 445 36.12 -12.09 -18.25
N LYS A 446 35.37 -13.05 -18.80
CA LYS A 446 35.87 -13.96 -19.84
C LYS A 446 35.98 -13.32 -21.22
N LEU A 447 35.10 -12.37 -21.53
CA LEU A 447 35.16 -11.63 -22.80
C LEU A 447 36.16 -10.50 -22.75
N GLN A 448 36.46 -9.94 -21.57
CA GLN A 448 37.54 -8.97 -21.40
C GLN A 448 38.93 -9.59 -21.63
N LYS A 449 39.09 -10.89 -21.33
CA LYS A 449 40.33 -11.66 -21.52
C LYS A 449 40.56 -12.13 -22.97
N LYS A 450 39.62 -11.89 -23.88
CA LYS A 450 39.67 -12.23 -25.31
C LYS A 450 39.67 -10.97 -26.14
#